data_AF-A0A2D6QUL9-F1
#
_entry.id   AF-A0A2D6QUL9-F1
#
_cell.length_a   1.000
_cell.length_b   1.000
_cell.length_c   1.000
_cell.angle_alpha   90.00
_cell.angle_beta   90.00
_cell.angle_gamma   90.00
#
_symmetry.space_group_name_H-M   'P 1'
#
loop_
_entity.id
_entity.type
_entity.pdbx_description
1 polymer ?
#
loop_
_entity_poly.entity_id
_entity_poly.type
_entity_poly.pdbx_seq_one_letter_code
_entity_poly.pdbx_strand_id
1 'polypeptide(L)'
;MPSVHLTGLCDKFYDDVLIPMFLTTRGCPYRCTFCWEGGDYFTKTPRYDRERISQELNYIAERIKAEHVKVQDLMLVDANFGMFKEDLETAEEIRRLQQKYDWPKTLTVATAKNHKKRTMEIIEILGDTMPSTSAVQTTDEEILKTIKRKNVPMDQMEEMAALASEKGGQSEAEIILCLQGDTKEKHFRSVFDMLDAGMSYIRLYQFIMLPGTQAASRKDREEYGFKTKFRVLPRCFGTYTFRGETFPAAEVEEIVVANKTLPFGDYQACRALHLTVEVFNNDSLFIDLIRFLNFNGVKRSKFIAAVHERIVECGGELAKLYAQYNEEEDRNMWSDSNEVESFVVEPGVIQRYIDGKYGTNELYKYRATAIFEHLDVLHETAYSVARELLEDEIGGNEMTQSYLAELLEFSLLRKRDVLETDRLEKRTFHFDFAALVDGKFLQDPLSLARPEGIEMEMFHNDHQRDLISGYVTQYGSDMIGKGRILVRANMDRLYRSARRIGDDEDMRAMPPGNDDRPGNGGLKFNVGN
;
A
#
# COMPACT_ATOMS: atom_id res chain seq x y z
N MET A 1 10.07 6.53 30.55
CA MET A 1 8.59 6.49 30.60
C MET A 1 8.16 5.06 30.90
N PRO A 2 7.18 4.80 31.78
CA PRO A 2 6.64 3.46 31.98
C PRO A 2 6.00 2.92 30.70
N SER A 3 5.91 1.60 30.57
CA SER A 3 5.23 0.94 29.46
C SER A 3 3.71 0.99 29.65
N VAL A 4 2.97 1.36 28.61
CA VAL A 4 1.50 1.31 28.63
C VAL A 4 0.95 -0.12 28.45
N HIS A 5 1.77 -1.02 27.89
CA HIS A 5 1.42 -2.45 27.76
C HIS A 5 1.67 -3.19 29.07
N LEU A 6 2.89 -3.10 29.61
CA LEU A 6 3.26 -3.86 30.83
C LEU A 6 2.54 -3.37 32.09
N THR A 7 1.93 -2.19 32.05
CA THR A 7 1.08 -1.68 33.14
C THR A 7 -0.40 -2.05 32.98
N GLY A 8 -0.78 -2.72 31.87
CA GLY A 8 -2.16 -3.08 31.56
C GLY A 8 -3.05 -1.92 31.12
N LEU A 9 -2.50 -0.69 30.97
CA LEU A 9 -3.28 0.48 30.56
C LEU A 9 -3.93 0.31 29.18
N CYS A 10 -3.29 -0.47 28.31
CA CYS A 10 -3.77 -0.78 26.97
C CYS A 10 -4.69 -2.01 26.88
N ASP A 11 -4.90 -2.77 27.96
CA ASP A 11 -5.61 -4.07 27.89
C ASP A 11 -7.02 -3.94 27.28
N LYS A 12 -7.73 -2.85 27.61
CA LYS A 12 -9.08 -2.57 27.08
C LYS A 12 -9.13 -2.25 25.58
N PHE A 13 -7.99 -2.05 24.94
CA PHE A 13 -7.87 -1.74 23.51
C PHE A 13 -7.38 -2.94 22.70
N TYR A 14 -7.11 -4.09 23.33
CA TYR A 14 -6.95 -5.35 22.62
C TYR A 14 -8.34 -5.91 22.31
N ASP A 15 -9.02 -5.20 21.41
CA ASP A 15 -10.33 -5.56 20.88
C ASP A 15 -10.20 -5.96 19.40
N ASP A 16 -11.30 -6.35 18.78
CA ASP A 16 -11.33 -6.73 17.37
C ASP A 16 -11.17 -5.55 16.40
N VAL A 17 -10.93 -4.32 16.88
CA VAL A 17 -10.99 -3.09 16.08
C VAL A 17 -9.64 -2.38 16.01
N LEU A 18 -8.97 -2.16 17.14
CA LEU A 18 -7.78 -1.33 17.26
C LEU A 18 -6.50 -2.13 17.02
N ILE A 19 -5.57 -1.53 16.26
CA ILE A 19 -4.26 -2.13 15.98
C ILE A 19 -3.32 -1.85 17.16
N PRO A 20 -2.74 -2.87 17.82
CA PRO A 20 -1.71 -2.67 18.81
C PRO A 20 -0.51 -1.93 18.22
N MET A 21 -0.02 -0.92 18.93
CA MET A 21 1.15 -0.13 18.55
C MET A 21 2.27 -0.32 19.55
N PHE A 22 3.52 -0.37 19.09
CA PHE A 22 4.69 -0.34 19.96
C PHE A 22 5.78 0.57 19.37
N LEU A 23 6.71 1.03 20.21
CA LEU A 23 7.77 1.97 19.85
C LEU A 23 9.10 1.43 20.38
N THR A 24 10.11 1.29 19.53
CA THR A 24 11.47 0.93 19.96
C THR A 24 12.37 2.15 20.08
N THR A 25 12.19 3.14 19.21
CA THR A 25 13.01 4.34 19.16
C THR A 25 12.17 5.58 18.89
N ARG A 26 12.46 6.68 19.58
CA ARG A 26 11.85 7.99 19.29
C ARG A 26 12.82 8.91 18.55
N GLY A 27 12.33 9.61 17.53
CA GLY A 27 13.08 10.67 16.85
C GLY A 27 13.67 10.25 15.51
N CYS A 28 14.14 11.25 14.78
CA CYS A 28 14.57 11.16 13.39
C CYS A 28 15.76 12.11 13.17
N PRO A 29 16.91 11.65 12.63
CA PRO A 29 18.06 12.52 12.41
C PRO A 29 17.92 13.40 11.15
N TYR A 30 16.87 13.17 10.34
CA TYR A 30 16.64 13.89 9.09
C TYR A 30 15.90 15.21 9.33
N ARG A 31 16.03 16.15 8.39
CA ARG A 31 15.53 17.53 8.53
C ARG A 31 14.53 17.91 7.43
N CYS A 32 13.68 16.97 7.03
CA CYS A 32 12.72 17.20 5.94
C CYS A 32 11.80 18.38 6.27
N THR A 33 11.67 19.34 5.34
CA THR A 33 11.02 20.64 5.61
C THR A 33 9.53 20.54 5.93
N PHE A 34 8.86 19.52 5.41
CA PHE A 34 7.43 19.24 5.57
C PHE A 34 7.11 18.34 6.77
N CYS A 35 8.12 17.77 7.43
CA CYS A 35 7.92 16.77 8.48
C CYS A 35 8.08 17.38 9.87
N TRP A 36 7.16 17.08 10.78
CA TRP A 36 7.25 17.52 12.18
C TRP A 36 8.51 16.97 12.88
N GLU A 37 8.84 15.70 12.62
CA GLU A 37 10.08 15.10 13.14
C GLU A 37 11.36 15.61 12.44
N GLY A 38 11.23 16.48 11.44
CA GLY A 38 12.35 17.20 10.85
C GLY A 38 12.92 18.32 11.73
N GLY A 39 12.23 18.66 12.84
CA GLY A 39 12.63 19.71 13.76
C GLY A 39 13.78 19.31 14.70
N ASP A 40 14.53 20.30 15.19
CA ASP A 40 15.75 20.08 15.99
C ASP A 40 15.53 19.21 17.25
N TYR A 41 14.34 19.27 17.86
CA TYR A 41 13.98 18.45 19.02
C TYR A 41 14.10 16.94 18.76
N PHE A 42 13.69 16.48 17.58
CA PHE A 42 13.60 15.06 17.22
C PHE A 42 14.92 14.46 16.77
N THR A 43 15.97 15.27 16.63
CA THR A 43 17.30 14.79 16.22
C THR A 43 17.99 13.94 17.28
N LYS A 44 17.51 13.97 18.53
CA LYS A 44 17.90 13.02 19.56
C LYS A 44 17.12 11.73 19.32
N THR A 45 17.84 10.64 19.09
CA THR A 45 17.25 9.33 18.76
C THR A 45 17.41 8.29 19.89
N PRO A 46 16.79 8.49 21.08
CA PRO A 46 16.87 7.52 22.16
C PRO A 46 16.10 6.23 21.81
N ARG A 47 16.67 5.10 22.22
CA ARG A 47 16.09 3.77 22.07
C ARG A 47 15.76 3.17 23.43
N TYR A 48 14.68 2.40 23.51
CA TYR A 48 14.40 1.56 24.66
C TYR A 48 15.33 0.35 24.72
N ASP A 49 15.54 -0.21 25.91
CA ASP A 49 16.32 -1.42 26.06
C ASP A 49 15.62 -2.63 25.43
N ARG A 50 16.42 -3.61 24.97
CA ARG A 50 15.94 -4.82 24.29
C ARG A 50 14.99 -5.63 25.16
N GLU A 51 15.28 -5.74 26.45
CA GLU A 51 14.50 -6.56 27.38
C GLU A 51 13.07 -6.03 27.47
N ARG A 52 12.91 -4.72 27.62
CA ARG A 52 11.60 -4.07 27.59
C ARG A 52 10.86 -4.30 26.29
N ILE A 53 11.52 -4.13 25.13
CA ILE A 53 10.89 -4.32 23.82
C ILE A 53 10.37 -5.75 23.69
N SER A 54 11.17 -6.75 24.07
CA SER A 54 10.75 -8.15 24.07
C SER A 54 9.58 -8.39 25.04
N GLN A 55 9.64 -7.85 26.26
CA GLN A 55 8.53 -7.97 27.22
C GLN A 55 7.23 -7.36 26.69
N GLU A 56 7.27 -6.16 26.09
CA GLU A 56 6.11 -5.51 25.51
C GLU A 56 5.52 -6.34 24.36
N LEU A 57 6.36 -6.83 23.43
CA LEU A 57 5.91 -7.65 22.31
C LEU A 57 5.29 -8.97 22.75
N ASN A 58 5.89 -9.68 23.71
CA ASN A 58 5.30 -10.91 24.26
C ASN A 58 3.97 -10.63 24.96
N TYR A 59 3.91 -9.57 25.76
CA TYR A 59 2.69 -9.19 26.47
C TYR A 59 1.54 -8.92 25.49
N ILE A 60 1.79 -8.17 24.42
CA ILE A 60 0.78 -7.89 23.38
C ILE A 60 0.32 -9.20 22.73
N ALA A 61 1.25 -10.03 22.25
CA ALA A 61 0.90 -11.27 21.55
C ALA A 61 0.13 -12.26 22.44
N GLU A 62 0.49 -12.37 23.72
CA GLU A 62 -0.22 -13.19 24.71
C GLU A 62 -1.65 -12.72 24.91
N ARG A 63 -1.89 -11.41 24.99
CA ARG A 63 -3.23 -10.83 25.13
C ARG A 63 -4.07 -11.03 23.88
N ILE A 64 -3.52 -10.74 22.70
CA ILE A 64 -4.20 -10.98 21.42
C ILE A 64 -4.65 -12.44 21.33
N LYS A 65 -3.77 -13.39 21.70
CA LYS A 65 -4.11 -14.81 21.66
C LYS A 65 -5.13 -15.21 22.72
N ALA A 66 -4.94 -14.78 23.97
CA ALA A 66 -5.80 -15.17 25.09
C ALA A 66 -7.24 -14.65 24.92
N GLU A 67 -7.38 -13.41 24.44
CA GLU A 67 -8.68 -12.77 24.22
C GLU A 67 -9.30 -13.12 22.85
N HIS A 68 -8.65 -13.99 22.07
CA HIS A 68 -9.09 -14.42 20.73
C HIS A 68 -9.33 -13.26 19.75
N VAL A 69 -8.56 -12.19 19.88
CA VAL A 69 -8.66 -10.98 19.06
C VAL A 69 -8.34 -11.30 17.60
N LYS A 70 -9.17 -10.81 16.68
CA LYS A 70 -9.09 -11.05 15.24
C LYS A 70 -8.24 -10.03 14.46
N VAL A 71 -7.65 -9.04 15.12
CA VAL A 71 -6.74 -8.06 14.52
C VAL A 71 -5.46 -8.75 14.03
N GLN A 72 -5.14 -8.57 12.76
CA GLN A 72 -4.04 -9.27 12.08
C GLN A 72 -2.73 -8.48 12.13
N ASP A 73 -2.82 -7.17 12.35
CA ASP A 73 -1.74 -6.23 12.18
C ASP A 73 -1.09 -5.86 13.52
N LEU A 74 0.21 -5.57 13.46
CA LEU A 74 0.96 -4.85 14.49
C LEU A 74 1.52 -3.57 13.87
N MET A 75 1.56 -2.48 14.64
CA MET A 75 2.13 -1.23 14.17
C MET A 75 3.37 -0.86 14.98
N LEU A 76 4.50 -0.74 14.28
CA LEU A 76 5.72 -0.17 14.83
C LEU A 76 5.77 1.31 14.47
N VAL A 77 5.64 2.17 15.47
CA VAL A 77 5.56 3.63 15.30
C VAL A 77 6.93 4.33 15.30
N ASP A 78 8.00 3.59 14.99
CA ASP A 78 9.34 4.16 14.80
C ASP A 78 9.41 4.98 13.51
N ALA A 79 10.21 6.04 13.54
CA ALA A 79 10.40 6.91 12.38
C ALA A 79 11.19 6.26 11.23
N ASN A 80 12.10 5.33 11.56
CA ASN A 80 13.02 4.66 10.63
C ASN A 80 13.44 3.29 11.17
N PHE A 81 12.60 2.26 11.04
CA PHE A 81 12.95 0.90 11.44
C PHE A 81 13.99 0.29 10.50
N GLY A 82 15.07 -0.27 11.07
CA GLY A 82 16.27 -0.67 10.34
C GLY A 82 17.39 0.35 10.41
N MET A 83 17.22 1.46 11.15
CA MET A 83 18.28 2.45 11.37
C MET A 83 19.34 1.95 12.37
N PHE A 84 18.96 1.10 13.32
CA PHE A 84 19.84 0.54 14.36
C PHE A 84 20.12 -0.93 14.14
N LYS A 85 21.28 -1.44 14.57
CA LYS A 85 21.60 -2.87 14.45
C LYS A 85 20.65 -3.74 15.29
N GLU A 86 20.16 -3.19 16.40
CA GLU A 86 19.21 -3.79 17.32
C GLU A 86 17.81 -3.98 16.71
N ASP A 87 17.55 -3.37 15.55
CA ASP A 87 16.30 -3.60 14.81
C ASP A 87 16.22 -5.03 14.24
N LEU A 88 17.36 -5.67 13.96
CA LEU A 88 17.40 -7.08 13.58
C LEU A 88 16.88 -7.98 14.70
N GLU A 89 17.30 -7.71 15.94
CA GLU A 89 16.85 -8.46 17.11
C GLU A 89 15.34 -8.29 17.36
N THR A 90 14.80 -7.11 17.00
CA THR A 90 13.35 -6.84 17.06
C THR A 90 12.61 -7.64 15.99
N ALA A 91 13.15 -7.72 14.78
CA ALA A 91 12.60 -8.53 13.69
C ALA A 91 12.60 -10.03 14.03
N GLU A 92 13.69 -10.54 14.60
CA GLU A 92 13.80 -11.92 15.08
C GLU A 92 12.75 -12.23 16.16
N GLU A 93 12.55 -11.29 17.10
CA GLU A 93 11.53 -11.47 18.14
C GLU A 93 10.11 -11.50 17.57
N ILE A 94 9.80 -10.63 16.59
CA ILE A 94 8.51 -10.68 15.88
C ILE A 94 8.34 -12.02 15.17
N ARG A 95 9.36 -12.50 14.45
CA ARG A 95 9.31 -13.82 13.79
C ARG A 95 9.06 -14.95 14.77
N ARG A 96 9.69 -14.91 15.96
CA ARG A 96 9.45 -15.89 17.03
C ARG A 96 7.99 -15.86 17.52
N LEU A 97 7.39 -14.67 17.63
CA LEU A 97 5.98 -14.54 18.00
C LEU A 97 5.06 -15.10 16.92
N GLN A 98 5.37 -14.90 15.65
CA GLN A 98 4.61 -15.51 14.55
C GLN A 98 4.63 -17.03 14.62
N GLN A 99 5.80 -17.62 14.85
CA GLN A 99 5.92 -19.08 15.01
C GLN A 99 5.14 -19.61 16.22
N LYS A 100 5.08 -18.82 17.31
CA LYS A 100 4.42 -19.24 18.56
C LYS A 100 2.90 -19.02 18.55
N TYR A 101 2.44 -17.93 17.95
CA TYR A 101 1.06 -17.43 18.11
C TYR A 101 0.30 -17.28 16.79
N ASP A 102 0.95 -17.47 15.63
CA ASP A 102 0.44 -17.12 14.30
C ASP A 102 0.07 -15.63 14.18
N TRP A 103 0.82 -14.77 14.88
CA TRP A 103 0.60 -13.33 14.95
C TRP A 103 1.91 -12.57 15.24
N PRO A 104 2.12 -11.36 14.69
CA PRO A 104 1.25 -10.64 13.74
C PRO A 104 1.38 -11.17 12.31
N LYS A 105 0.32 -11.04 11.51
CA LYS A 105 0.35 -11.42 10.09
C LYS A 105 0.79 -10.29 9.17
N THR A 106 0.74 -9.05 9.66
CA THR A 106 1.20 -7.84 8.95
C THR A 106 1.85 -6.88 9.95
N LEU A 107 2.96 -6.26 9.56
CA LEU A 107 3.66 -5.23 10.31
C LEU A 107 3.59 -3.91 9.53
N THR A 108 2.90 -2.91 10.08
CA THR A 108 2.91 -1.54 9.54
C THR A 108 4.05 -0.76 10.18
N VAL A 109 4.98 -0.25 9.37
CA VAL A 109 6.15 0.47 9.86
C VAL A 109 6.75 1.40 8.80
N ALA A 110 7.36 2.49 9.23
CA ALA A 110 8.24 3.29 8.38
C ALA A 110 9.66 2.68 8.38
N THR A 111 10.15 2.26 7.22
CA THR A 111 11.47 1.64 7.06
C THR A 111 12.58 2.69 6.93
N ALA A 112 13.81 2.27 7.26
CA ALA A 112 14.96 3.14 7.24
C ALA A 112 15.36 3.56 5.82
N LYS A 113 15.57 4.87 5.65
CA LYS A 113 16.04 5.51 4.40
C LYS A 113 17.51 5.28 4.10
N ASN A 114 18.27 4.80 5.09
CA ASN A 114 19.69 4.49 5.00
C ASN A 114 19.90 3.14 5.70
N HIS A 115 21.04 2.47 5.45
CA HIS A 115 21.36 1.14 5.98
C HIS A 115 20.62 -0.03 5.31
N LYS A 116 20.57 0.00 3.97
CA LYS A 116 19.83 -0.96 3.13
C LYS A 116 20.14 -2.42 3.42
N LYS A 117 21.41 -2.78 3.62
CA LYS A 117 21.78 -4.16 3.96
C LYS A 117 20.99 -4.67 5.17
N ARG A 118 20.84 -3.82 6.18
CA ARG A 118 20.05 -4.15 7.37
C ARG A 118 18.56 -4.22 7.06
N THR A 119 18.03 -3.28 6.29
CA THR A 119 16.62 -3.33 5.87
C THR A 119 16.32 -4.60 5.08
N MET A 120 17.22 -5.02 4.19
CA MET A 120 17.10 -6.29 3.44
C MET A 120 17.16 -7.50 4.36
N GLU A 121 18.09 -7.54 5.32
CA GLU A 121 18.15 -8.60 6.34
C GLU A 121 16.84 -8.66 7.17
N ILE A 122 16.24 -7.51 7.52
CA ILE A 122 14.92 -7.47 8.19
C ILE A 122 13.82 -8.01 7.27
N ILE A 123 13.82 -7.66 5.99
CA ILE A 123 12.86 -8.19 5.00
C ILE A 123 13.04 -9.70 4.83
N GLU A 124 14.26 -10.22 4.82
CA GLU A 124 14.53 -11.66 4.81
C GLU A 124 13.97 -12.34 6.07
N ILE A 125 14.16 -11.72 7.24
CA ILE A 125 13.64 -12.25 8.51
C ILE A 125 12.12 -12.24 8.52
N LEU A 126 11.44 -11.17 8.08
CA LEU A 126 9.99 -10.98 8.23
C LEU A 126 9.18 -11.41 6.99
N GLY A 127 9.79 -11.55 5.82
CA GLY A 127 9.14 -11.98 4.58
C GLY A 127 7.97 -11.09 4.18
N ASP A 128 6.83 -11.72 3.90
CA ASP A 128 5.58 -11.07 3.48
C ASP A 128 4.87 -10.25 4.57
N THR A 129 5.36 -10.32 5.81
CA THR A 129 4.76 -9.64 6.97
C THR A 129 5.02 -8.14 6.94
N MET A 130 6.20 -7.71 6.51
CA MET A 130 6.60 -6.30 6.53
C MET A 130 6.81 -5.81 5.09
N PRO A 131 5.99 -4.86 4.61
CA PRO A 131 6.23 -4.25 3.31
C PRO A 131 7.60 -3.56 3.26
N SER A 132 8.27 -3.68 2.12
CA SER A 132 9.51 -2.95 1.85
C SER A 132 9.18 -1.55 1.36
N THR A 133 9.06 -0.59 2.27
CA THR A 133 8.69 0.79 1.92
C THR A 133 9.90 1.63 1.51
N SER A 134 9.75 2.40 0.44
CA SER A 134 10.67 3.42 -0.04
C SER A 134 9.98 4.77 0.00
N ALA A 135 10.17 5.49 1.10
CA ALA A 135 9.67 6.85 1.23
C ALA A 135 10.47 7.78 0.28
N VAL A 136 10.05 7.99 -0.97
CA VAL A 136 10.84 8.77 -1.95
C VAL A 136 10.44 10.24 -1.96
N GLN A 137 9.15 10.51 -1.77
CA GLN A 137 8.47 11.81 -1.78
C GLN A 137 8.49 12.52 -3.16
N THR A 138 9.61 12.42 -3.88
CA THR A 138 9.82 12.83 -5.28
C THR A 138 11.14 12.21 -5.77
N THR A 139 11.34 12.09 -7.07
CA THR A 139 12.63 11.73 -7.68
C THR A 139 13.40 12.93 -8.22
N ASP A 140 12.82 14.14 -8.22
CA ASP A 140 13.49 15.35 -8.71
C ASP A 140 14.56 15.85 -7.73
N GLU A 141 15.81 15.87 -8.17
CA GLU A 141 16.96 16.21 -7.32
C GLU A 141 16.90 17.63 -6.75
N GLU A 142 16.37 18.59 -7.51
CA GLU A 142 16.24 19.98 -7.06
C GLU A 142 15.15 20.12 -5.98
N ILE A 143 14.02 19.43 -6.12
CA ILE A 143 13.00 19.37 -5.08
C ILE A 143 13.55 18.66 -3.83
N LEU A 144 14.26 17.53 -3.98
CA LEU A 144 14.88 16.81 -2.86
C LEU A 144 15.82 17.72 -2.05
N LYS A 145 16.68 18.47 -2.74
CA LYS A 145 17.56 19.46 -2.10
C LYS A 145 16.76 20.53 -1.37
N THR A 146 15.71 21.06 -2.00
CA THR A 146 14.85 22.10 -1.45
C THR A 146 14.16 21.64 -0.16
N ILE A 147 13.64 20.41 -0.15
CA ILE A 147 12.96 19.83 1.01
C ILE A 147 13.92 19.18 2.01
N LYS A 148 15.24 19.37 1.84
CA LYS A 148 16.31 18.83 2.70
C LYS A 148 16.22 17.31 2.85
N ARG A 149 15.96 16.63 1.74
CA ARG A 149 15.86 15.17 1.66
C ARG A 149 16.97 14.61 0.80
N LYS A 150 17.41 13.40 1.14
CA LYS A 150 18.23 12.55 0.30
C LYS A 150 17.54 11.20 0.19
N ASN A 151 17.34 10.73 -1.03
CA ASN A 151 16.77 9.42 -1.28
C ASN A 151 17.86 8.35 -1.35
N VAL A 152 17.40 7.12 -1.13
CA VAL A 152 18.06 5.87 -1.50
C VAL A 152 18.37 5.93 -3.02
N PRO A 153 19.56 5.54 -3.48
CA PRO A 153 19.81 5.35 -4.92
C PRO A 153 18.80 4.41 -5.59
N MET A 154 18.43 4.69 -6.85
CA MET A 154 17.36 4.00 -7.59
C MET A 154 17.64 2.51 -7.79
N ASP A 155 18.86 2.16 -8.21
CA ASP A 155 19.34 0.77 -8.37
C ASP A 155 19.03 -0.11 -7.16
N GLN A 156 19.22 0.45 -5.97
CA GLN A 156 18.99 -0.23 -4.72
C GLN A 156 17.51 -0.22 -4.29
N MET A 157 16.70 0.73 -4.77
CA MET A 157 15.24 0.62 -4.61
C MET A 157 14.70 -0.52 -5.45
N GLU A 158 15.21 -0.69 -6.67
CA GLU A 158 14.88 -1.81 -7.57
C GLU A 158 15.26 -3.16 -6.95
N GLU A 159 16.47 -3.27 -6.39
CA GLU A 159 16.91 -4.47 -5.66
C GLU A 159 15.98 -4.82 -4.48
N MET A 160 15.60 -3.81 -3.68
CA MET A 160 14.66 -4.01 -2.57
C MET A 160 13.27 -4.43 -3.05
N ALA A 161 12.79 -3.85 -4.16
CA ALA A 161 11.50 -4.22 -4.73
C ALA A 161 11.51 -5.66 -5.27
N ALA A 162 12.59 -6.06 -5.94
CA ALA A 162 12.78 -7.43 -6.42
C ALA A 162 12.83 -8.43 -5.26
N LEU A 163 13.59 -8.14 -4.21
CA LEU A 163 13.67 -8.99 -3.01
C LEU A 163 12.31 -9.14 -2.33
N ALA A 164 11.56 -8.04 -2.14
CA ALA A 164 10.23 -8.09 -1.56
C ALA A 164 9.29 -9.00 -2.36
N SER A 165 9.29 -8.85 -3.69
CA SER A 165 8.52 -9.71 -4.61
C SER A 165 8.95 -11.19 -4.51
N GLU A 166 10.26 -11.48 -4.45
CA GLU A 166 10.79 -12.83 -4.26
C GLU A 166 10.30 -13.46 -2.95
N LYS A 167 10.27 -12.68 -1.87
CA LYS A 167 9.77 -13.14 -0.55
C LYS A 167 8.25 -13.14 -0.42
N GLY A 168 7.52 -12.74 -1.46
CA GLY A 168 6.04 -12.71 -1.45
C GLY A 168 5.46 -11.50 -0.70
N GLY A 169 6.31 -10.54 -0.33
CA GLY A 169 5.91 -9.29 0.27
C GLY A 169 5.58 -8.21 -0.78
N GLN A 170 5.13 -7.08 -0.27
CA GLN A 170 4.81 -5.90 -1.07
C GLN A 170 5.98 -4.91 -1.04
N SER A 171 6.38 -4.42 -2.21
CA SER A 171 7.25 -3.24 -2.31
C SER A 171 6.38 -1.97 -2.37
N GLU A 172 6.64 -1.03 -1.48
CA GLU A 172 5.89 0.23 -1.41
C GLU A 172 6.78 1.42 -1.75
N ALA A 173 6.23 2.42 -2.42
CA ALA A 173 6.80 3.75 -2.49
C ALA A 173 5.84 4.79 -1.93
N GLU A 174 6.37 5.90 -1.45
CA GLU A 174 5.56 7.05 -1.00
C GLU A 174 5.97 8.31 -1.76
N ILE A 175 5.02 9.05 -2.32
CA ILE A 175 5.23 10.30 -3.06
C ILE A 175 4.29 11.36 -2.49
N ILE A 176 4.75 12.62 -2.37
CA ILE A 176 3.94 13.76 -1.95
C ILE A 176 3.80 14.72 -3.13
N LEU A 177 2.56 14.96 -3.56
CA LEU A 177 2.21 15.95 -4.57
C LEU A 177 2.30 17.37 -4.03
N CYS A 178 2.73 18.31 -4.89
CA CYS A 178 2.70 19.76 -4.66
C CYS A 178 3.76 20.25 -3.64
N LEU A 179 4.88 19.53 -3.54
CA LEU A 179 6.07 19.97 -2.79
C LEU A 179 6.65 21.28 -3.37
N GLN A 180 7.59 21.87 -2.64
CA GLN A 180 8.32 23.08 -3.05
C GLN A 180 8.99 22.92 -4.43
N GLY A 181 8.57 23.70 -5.43
CA GLY A 181 9.16 23.68 -6.78
C GLY A 181 8.70 22.52 -7.67
N ASP A 182 7.64 21.84 -7.26
CA ASP A 182 7.00 20.78 -8.03
C ASP A 182 6.30 21.32 -9.29
N THR A 183 6.25 20.50 -10.34
CA THR A 183 5.48 20.74 -11.57
C THR A 183 4.76 19.45 -11.93
N LYS A 184 3.74 19.52 -12.80
CA LYS A 184 3.02 18.33 -13.25
C LYS A 184 3.97 17.28 -13.82
N GLU A 185 4.90 17.72 -14.68
CA GLU A 185 5.87 16.86 -15.36
C GLU A 185 6.82 16.18 -14.36
N LYS A 186 7.33 16.93 -13.37
CA LYS A 186 8.21 16.37 -12.33
C LYS A 186 7.49 15.38 -11.43
N HIS A 187 6.24 15.67 -11.08
CA HIS A 187 5.41 14.79 -10.29
C HIS A 187 5.07 13.50 -11.04
N PHE A 188 4.60 13.60 -12.28
CA PHE A 188 4.32 12.45 -13.15
C PHE A 188 5.57 11.58 -13.32
N ARG A 189 6.72 12.20 -13.59
CA ARG A 189 8.00 11.49 -13.69
C ARG A 189 8.33 10.75 -12.40
N SER A 190 8.15 11.38 -11.23
CA SER A 190 8.39 10.71 -9.94
C SER A 190 7.53 9.46 -9.74
N VAL A 191 6.27 9.51 -10.18
CA VAL A 191 5.36 8.36 -10.16
C VAL A 191 5.85 7.28 -11.12
N PHE A 192 6.16 7.65 -12.36
CA PHE A 192 6.61 6.72 -13.41
C PHE A 192 7.95 6.06 -13.09
N ASP A 193 8.88 6.79 -12.51
CA ASP A 193 10.16 6.26 -12.03
C ASP A 193 9.93 5.14 -10.99
N MET A 194 8.97 5.31 -10.07
CA MET A 194 8.64 4.27 -9.08
C MET A 194 7.92 3.07 -9.69
N LEU A 195 7.06 3.29 -10.69
CA LEU A 195 6.43 2.19 -11.44
C LEU A 195 7.49 1.34 -12.15
N ASP A 196 8.43 2.00 -12.82
CA ASP A 196 9.50 1.32 -13.56
C ASP A 196 10.55 0.70 -12.63
N ALA A 197 10.73 1.24 -11.41
CA ALA A 197 11.54 0.62 -10.37
C ALA A 197 10.90 -0.64 -9.76
N GLY A 198 9.72 -1.05 -10.23
CA GLY A 198 9.05 -2.28 -9.80
C GLY A 198 8.24 -2.15 -8.51
N MET A 199 7.94 -0.94 -8.05
CA MET A 199 7.14 -0.73 -6.84
C MET A 199 5.71 -1.23 -7.06
N SER A 200 5.31 -2.25 -6.31
CA SER A 200 4.00 -2.91 -6.41
C SER A 200 2.87 -2.09 -5.79
N TYR A 201 3.20 -1.13 -4.93
CA TYR A 201 2.24 -0.24 -4.30
C TYR A 201 2.86 1.17 -4.20
N ILE A 202 2.12 2.20 -4.60
CA ILE A 202 2.56 3.58 -4.47
C ILE A 202 1.52 4.36 -3.66
N ARG A 203 1.92 4.83 -2.47
CA ARG A 203 1.14 5.73 -1.62
C ARG A 203 1.32 7.15 -2.13
N LEU A 204 0.23 7.75 -2.59
CA LEU A 204 0.24 9.08 -3.20
C LEU A 204 -0.43 10.09 -2.29
N TYR A 205 0.39 10.83 -1.55
CA TYR A 205 -0.05 11.82 -0.58
C TYR A 205 -0.25 13.19 -1.23
N GLN A 206 -1.14 13.97 -0.64
CA GLN A 206 -1.22 15.40 -0.85
C GLN A 206 -0.35 16.09 0.20
N PHE A 207 0.25 17.24 -0.14
CA PHE A 207 1.07 17.94 0.83
C PHE A 207 0.23 18.61 1.93
N ILE A 208 0.17 17.96 3.10
CA ILE A 208 -0.46 18.49 4.31
C ILE A 208 0.49 19.50 4.98
N MET A 209 -0.03 20.69 5.26
CA MET A 209 0.68 21.80 5.88
C MET A 209 0.69 21.65 7.41
N LEU A 210 1.66 20.89 7.93
CA LEU A 210 1.77 20.64 9.37
C LEU A 210 2.29 21.88 10.13
N PRO A 211 1.56 22.38 11.16
CA PRO A 211 1.99 23.51 11.97
C PRO A 211 3.38 23.31 12.58
N GLY A 212 4.19 24.37 12.55
CA GLY A 212 5.55 24.42 13.11
C GLY A 212 6.61 23.60 12.37
N THR A 213 6.29 23.06 11.19
CA THR A 213 7.31 22.62 10.22
C THR A 213 7.95 23.81 9.51
N GLN A 214 9.11 23.62 8.88
CA GLN A 214 9.77 24.69 8.14
C GLN A 214 8.91 25.17 6.96
N ALA A 215 8.29 24.22 6.24
CA ALA A 215 7.46 24.53 5.09
C ALA A 215 6.20 25.33 5.45
N ALA A 216 5.70 25.20 6.69
CA ALA A 216 4.60 25.99 7.21
C ALA A 216 4.99 27.42 7.62
N SER A 217 6.29 27.76 7.62
CA SER A 217 6.75 29.10 7.95
C SER A 217 6.23 30.14 6.96
N ARG A 218 6.05 31.39 7.43
CA ARG A 218 5.66 32.51 6.56
C ARG A 218 6.61 32.68 5.39
N LYS A 219 7.91 32.55 5.66
CA LYS A 219 8.98 32.64 4.65
C LYS A 219 8.77 31.63 3.53
N ASP A 220 8.66 30.34 3.86
CA ASP A 220 8.52 29.29 2.84
C ASP A 220 7.18 29.43 2.10
N ARG A 221 6.08 29.77 2.80
CA ARG A 221 4.79 30.06 2.16
C ARG A 221 4.87 31.17 1.11
N GLU A 222 5.54 32.27 1.41
CA GLU A 222 5.75 33.39 0.48
C GLU A 222 6.74 33.04 -0.65
N GLU A 223 7.82 32.34 -0.32
CA GLU A 223 8.87 31.93 -1.24
C GLU A 223 8.35 30.97 -2.32
N TYR A 224 7.51 30.00 -1.95
CA TYR A 224 6.95 29.01 -2.89
C TYR A 224 5.53 29.36 -3.35
N GLY A 225 4.91 30.39 -2.77
CA GLY A 225 3.59 30.89 -3.14
C GLY A 225 2.49 29.87 -2.96
N PHE A 226 2.53 29.11 -1.86
CA PHE A 226 1.57 28.06 -1.56
C PHE A 226 0.13 28.61 -1.55
N LYS A 227 -0.76 27.88 -2.22
CA LYS A 227 -2.21 28.04 -2.16
C LYS A 227 -2.77 26.82 -1.47
N THR A 228 -3.52 27.05 -0.41
CA THR A 228 -4.01 25.99 0.46
C THR A 228 -5.53 25.95 0.52
N LYS A 229 -6.05 24.80 0.92
CA LYS A 229 -7.46 24.54 1.21
C LYS A 229 -7.56 23.78 2.53
N PHE A 230 -8.71 23.88 3.17
CA PHE A 230 -9.00 23.21 4.43
C PHE A 230 -10.04 22.11 4.20
N ARG A 231 -9.91 21.01 4.93
CA ARG A 231 -10.92 19.95 4.96
C ARG A 231 -10.87 19.20 6.28
N VAL A 232 -11.96 18.50 6.61
CA VAL A 232 -11.98 17.58 7.75
C VAL A 232 -11.10 16.37 7.42
N LEU A 233 -10.18 16.05 8.33
CA LEU A 233 -9.29 14.91 8.20
C LEU A 233 -10.11 13.60 8.24
N PRO A 234 -9.95 12.68 7.27
CA PRO A 234 -10.76 11.48 7.21
C PRO A 234 -10.72 10.65 8.49
N ARG A 235 -11.90 10.37 9.05
CA ARG A 235 -12.13 9.62 10.30
C ARG A 235 -11.66 10.30 11.60
N CYS A 236 -11.25 11.56 11.54
CA CYS A 236 -10.93 12.33 12.74
C CYS A 236 -12.07 13.28 13.09
N PHE A 237 -13.26 12.72 13.29
CA PHE A 237 -14.47 13.45 13.64
C PHE A 237 -15.37 12.59 14.54
N GLY A 238 -16.19 13.24 15.37
CA GLY A 238 -17.10 12.53 16.26
C GLY A 238 -17.93 13.47 17.13
N THR A 239 -18.82 12.85 17.90
CA THR A 239 -19.54 13.52 18.98
C THR A 239 -19.01 13.00 20.30
N TYR A 240 -18.58 13.91 21.17
CA TYR A 240 -17.92 13.59 22.43
C TYR A 240 -18.73 14.14 23.59
N THR A 241 -18.68 13.45 24.73
CA THR A 241 -19.29 13.91 25.98
C THR A 241 -18.18 14.14 27.01
N PHE A 242 -18.05 15.37 27.49
CA PHE A 242 -17.11 15.74 28.54
C PHE A 242 -17.82 16.56 29.60
N ARG A 243 -17.69 16.17 30.87
CA ARG A 243 -18.32 16.86 32.02
C ARG A 243 -19.83 17.12 31.88
N GLY A 244 -20.54 16.20 31.22
CA GLY A 244 -21.99 16.29 31.00
C GLY A 244 -22.40 17.10 29.77
N GLU A 245 -21.45 17.73 29.07
CA GLU A 245 -21.69 18.46 27.83
C GLU A 245 -21.37 17.57 26.64
N THR A 246 -22.27 17.53 25.67
CA THR A 246 -22.08 16.79 24.41
C THR A 246 -21.82 17.78 23.29
N PHE A 247 -20.73 17.59 22.55
CA PHE A 247 -20.32 18.48 21.48
C PHE A 247 -19.74 17.71 20.28
N PRO A 248 -20.00 18.17 19.06
CA PRO A 248 -19.31 17.68 17.87
C PRO A 248 -17.86 18.22 17.85
N ALA A 249 -16.93 17.41 17.37
CA ALA A 249 -15.57 17.85 17.08
C ALA A 249 -15.04 17.13 15.85
N ALA A 250 -14.17 17.82 15.11
CA ALA A 250 -13.41 17.26 14.00
C ALA A 250 -12.02 17.89 13.93
N GLU A 251 -11.05 17.12 13.47
CA GLU A 251 -9.73 17.62 13.11
C GLU A 251 -9.79 18.17 11.68
N VAL A 252 -9.29 19.39 11.50
CA VAL A 252 -9.22 20.07 10.19
C VAL A 252 -7.76 20.11 9.76
N GLU A 253 -7.49 19.66 8.53
CA GLU A 253 -6.17 19.76 7.91
C GLU A 253 -6.14 20.88 6.86
N GLU A 254 -4.96 21.49 6.71
CA GLU A 254 -4.64 22.42 5.64
C GLU A 254 -3.78 21.67 4.61
N ILE A 255 -4.20 21.64 3.34
CA ILE A 255 -3.48 20.98 2.24
C ILE A 255 -3.05 22.00 1.19
N VAL A 256 -1.87 21.80 0.59
CA VAL A 256 -1.39 22.60 -0.53
C VAL A 256 -1.99 22.05 -1.82
N VAL A 257 -2.71 22.90 -2.56
CA VAL A 257 -3.39 22.53 -3.82
C VAL A 257 -2.83 23.27 -5.03
N ALA A 258 -1.96 24.26 -4.82
CA ALA A 258 -1.16 24.87 -5.87
C ALA A 258 0.06 25.60 -5.27
N ASN A 259 1.06 25.87 -6.10
CA ASN A 259 2.21 26.69 -5.77
C ASN A 259 2.66 27.51 -7.00
N LYS A 260 3.80 28.22 -6.93
CA LYS A 260 4.31 29.04 -8.05
C LYS A 260 4.55 28.28 -9.36
N THR A 261 4.82 26.98 -9.29
CA THR A 261 5.23 26.13 -10.42
C THR A 261 4.23 25.02 -10.74
N LEU A 262 3.22 24.81 -9.89
CA LEU A 262 2.12 23.87 -10.08
C LEU A 262 0.77 24.59 -9.85
N PRO A 263 0.10 25.07 -10.91
CA PRO A 263 -1.26 25.61 -10.83
C PRO A 263 -2.30 24.57 -10.39
N PHE A 264 -3.47 25.02 -9.92
CA PHE A 264 -4.53 24.13 -9.42
C PHE A 264 -5.03 23.12 -10.47
N GLY A 265 -5.15 23.51 -11.74
CA GLY A 265 -5.54 22.58 -12.81
C GLY A 265 -4.52 21.46 -13.04
N ASP A 266 -3.23 21.77 -12.89
CA ASP A 266 -2.17 20.75 -12.97
C ASP A 266 -2.16 19.85 -11.72
N TYR A 267 -2.44 20.41 -10.54
CA TYR A 267 -2.69 19.62 -9.33
C TYR A 267 -3.85 18.62 -9.55
N GLN A 268 -4.97 19.04 -10.13
CA GLN A 268 -6.10 18.17 -10.45
C GLN A 268 -5.71 17.07 -11.45
N ALA A 269 -4.90 17.38 -12.47
CA ALA A 269 -4.35 16.38 -13.39
C ALA A 269 -3.47 15.35 -12.66
N CYS A 270 -2.63 15.77 -11.71
CA CYS A 270 -1.88 14.84 -10.85
C CYS A 270 -2.80 13.98 -9.98
N ARG A 271 -3.88 14.54 -9.41
CA ARG A 271 -4.86 13.76 -8.64
C ARG A 271 -5.56 12.71 -9.49
N ALA A 272 -5.90 13.02 -10.74
CA ALA A 272 -6.43 12.05 -11.69
C ALA A 272 -5.44 10.90 -11.94
N LEU A 273 -4.14 11.20 -12.14
CA LEU A 273 -3.11 10.16 -12.24
C LEU A 273 -3.01 9.33 -10.96
N HIS A 274 -3.17 9.94 -9.78
CA HIS A 274 -3.18 9.20 -8.52
C HIS A 274 -4.27 8.14 -8.50
N LEU A 275 -5.49 8.47 -8.94
CA LEU A 275 -6.57 7.51 -9.02
C LEU A 275 -6.25 6.39 -10.02
N THR A 276 -5.56 6.69 -11.13
CA THR A 276 -5.09 5.65 -12.07
C THR A 276 -4.11 4.69 -11.42
N VAL A 277 -3.11 5.20 -10.69
CA VAL A 277 -2.13 4.34 -10.01
C VAL A 277 -2.79 3.49 -8.91
N GLU A 278 -3.69 4.08 -8.13
CA GLU A 278 -4.42 3.38 -7.07
C GLU A 278 -5.30 2.24 -7.58
N VAL A 279 -5.81 2.36 -8.81
CA VAL A 279 -6.69 1.35 -9.43
C VAL A 279 -5.91 0.33 -10.27
N PHE A 280 -4.89 0.75 -11.01
CA PHE A 280 -4.24 -0.08 -12.02
C PHE A 280 -2.83 -0.59 -11.65
N ASN A 281 -2.18 0.00 -10.63
CA ASN A 281 -0.89 -0.49 -10.13
C ASN A 281 -1.01 -1.14 -8.75
N ASN A 282 -1.68 -0.49 -7.81
CA ASN A 282 -1.73 -0.93 -6.42
C ASN A 282 -2.50 -2.26 -6.26
N ASP A 283 -2.35 -2.91 -5.09
CA ASP A 283 -2.97 -4.19 -4.73
C ASP A 283 -2.63 -5.39 -5.60
N SER A 284 -1.66 -5.28 -6.50
CA SER A 284 -1.35 -6.34 -7.45
C SER A 284 -2.56 -6.76 -8.31
N LEU A 285 -3.57 -5.89 -8.46
CA LEU A 285 -4.80 -6.19 -9.22
C LEU A 285 -4.50 -6.58 -10.67
N PHE A 286 -3.44 -6.03 -11.26
CA PHE A 286 -3.00 -6.37 -12.62
C PHE A 286 -1.55 -6.85 -12.66
N ILE A 287 -1.01 -7.39 -11.56
CA ILE A 287 0.40 -7.78 -11.51
C ILE A 287 0.76 -8.85 -12.54
N ASP A 288 -0.15 -9.79 -12.80
CA ASP A 288 0.00 -10.83 -13.83
C ASP A 288 0.10 -10.23 -15.24
N LEU A 289 -0.84 -9.35 -15.61
CA LEU A 289 -0.80 -8.62 -16.87
C LEU A 289 0.47 -7.77 -17.00
N ILE A 290 0.82 -7.02 -15.95
CA ILE A 290 2.01 -6.17 -15.92
C ILE A 290 3.29 -7.00 -16.08
N ARG A 291 3.39 -8.17 -15.44
CA ARG A 291 4.55 -9.06 -15.60
C ARG A 291 4.65 -9.59 -17.03
N PHE A 292 3.53 -9.91 -17.66
CA PHE A 292 3.52 -10.29 -19.07
C PHE A 292 3.93 -9.14 -20.01
N LEU A 293 3.47 -7.92 -19.74
CA LEU A 293 3.90 -6.72 -20.46
C LEU A 293 5.42 -6.50 -20.33
N ASN A 294 5.94 -6.54 -19.10
CA ASN A 294 7.37 -6.40 -18.81
C ASN A 294 8.21 -7.48 -19.50
N PHE A 295 7.75 -8.74 -19.51
CA PHE A 295 8.43 -9.85 -20.18
C PHE A 295 8.61 -9.57 -21.68
N ASN A 296 7.64 -8.89 -22.31
CA ASN A 296 7.68 -8.51 -23.72
C ASN A 296 8.28 -7.11 -23.95
N GLY A 297 8.94 -6.51 -22.96
CA GLY A 297 9.64 -5.22 -23.10
C GLY A 297 8.78 -3.97 -22.89
N VAL A 298 7.47 -4.12 -22.63
CA VAL A 298 6.59 -2.98 -22.34
C VAL A 298 6.77 -2.55 -20.88
N LYS A 299 7.24 -1.32 -20.68
CA LYS A 299 7.40 -0.74 -19.33
C LYS A 299 6.06 -0.54 -18.62
N ARG A 300 6.07 -0.72 -17.30
CA ARG A 300 4.90 -0.46 -16.44
C ARG A 300 4.43 1.00 -16.53
N SER A 301 5.34 1.97 -16.54
CA SER A 301 4.99 3.38 -16.73
C SER A 301 4.26 3.64 -18.04
N LYS A 302 4.69 3.03 -19.15
CA LYS A 302 4.05 3.12 -20.48
C LYS A 302 2.62 2.58 -20.42
N PHE A 303 2.41 1.44 -19.76
CA PHE A 303 1.07 0.87 -19.55
C PHE A 303 0.16 1.79 -18.74
N ILE A 304 0.61 2.26 -17.58
CA ILE A 304 -0.20 3.12 -16.71
C ILE A 304 -0.50 4.47 -17.38
N ALA A 305 0.46 5.05 -18.12
CA ALA A 305 0.25 6.27 -18.89
C ALA A 305 -0.81 6.07 -19.98
N ALA A 306 -0.74 4.98 -20.76
CA ALA A 306 -1.72 4.69 -21.81
C ALA A 306 -3.14 4.44 -21.24
N VAL A 307 -3.24 3.75 -20.09
CA VAL A 307 -4.53 3.60 -19.39
C VAL A 307 -5.06 4.95 -18.90
N HIS A 308 -4.19 5.80 -18.32
CA HIS A 308 -4.56 7.13 -17.87
C HIS A 308 -5.11 7.98 -19.03
N GLU A 309 -4.40 8.04 -20.15
CA GLU A 309 -4.80 8.77 -21.35
C GLU A 309 -6.13 8.24 -21.90
N ARG A 310 -6.29 6.91 -22.01
CA ARG A 310 -7.54 6.27 -22.45
C ARG A 310 -8.74 6.74 -21.61
N ILE A 311 -8.60 6.77 -20.28
CA ILE A 311 -9.68 7.17 -19.39
C ILE A 311 -9.99 8.67 -19.51
N VAL A 312 -8.95 9.50 -19.54
CA VAL A 312 -9.11 10.97 -19.56
C VAL A 312 -9.64 11.46 -20.91
N GLU A 313 -9.28 10.81 -22.03
CA GLU A 313 -9.60 11.30 -23.38
C GLU A 313 -10.82 10.62 -24.02
N CYS A 314 -11.05 9.33 -23.78
CA CYS A 314 -12.06 8.55 -24.54
C CYS A 314 -13.42 8.41 -23.83
N GLY A 315 -13.57 8.94 -22.62
CA GLY A 315 -14.82 8.86 -21.88
C GLY A 315 -15.15 7.45 -21.34
N GLY A 316 -16.44 7.17 -21.14
CA GLY A 316 -16.93 5.87 -20.62
C GLY A 316 -17.16 5.85 -19.11
N GLU A 317 -17.44 4.66 -18.56
CA GLU A 317 -17.81 4.49 -17.14
C GLU A 317 -16.69 4.92 -16.19
N LEU A 318 -15.43 4.60 -16.51
CA LEU A 318 -14.29 5.02 -15.69
C LEU A 318 -14.07 6.54 -15.74
N ALA A 319 -14.28 7.18 -16.89
CA ALA A 319 -14.18 8.64 -16.98
C ALA A 319 -15.25 9.33 -16.12
N LYS A 320 -16.47 8.78 -16.06
CA LYS A 320 -17.51 9.27 -15.14
C LYS A 320 -17.09 9.13 -13.68
N LEU A 321 -16.48 8.01 -13.31
CA LEU A 321 -15.96 7.78 -11.96
C LEU A 321 -14.88 8.81 -11.59
N TYR A 322 -13.99 9.17 -12.52
CA TYR A 322 -12.96 10.20 -12.32
C TYR A 322 -13.56 11.60 -12.20
N ALA A 323 -14.59 11.90 -12.98
CA ALA A 323 -15.30 13.18 -12.88
C ALA A 323 -15.98 13.34 -11.51
N GLN A 324 -16.65 12.28 -11.02
CA GLN A 324 -17.26 12.26 -9.69
C GLN A 324 -16.22 12.41 -8.58
N TYR A 325 -15.08 11.74 -8.71
CA TYR A 325 -13.94 11.88 -7.80
C TYR A 325 -13.46 13.33 -7.70
N ASN A 326 -13.24 13.99 -8.82
CA ASN A 326 -12.82 15.40 -8.85
C ASN A 326 -13.89 16.34 -8.27
N GLU A 327 -15.17 16.13 -8.62
CA GLU A 327 -16.28 16.93 -8.08
C GLU A 327 -16.39 16.79 -6.55
N GLU A 328 -16.18 15.58 -6.02
CA GLU A 328 -16.22 15.33 -4.59
C GLU A 328 -15.01 15.92 -3.86
N GLU A 329 -13.80 15.84 -4.42
CA GLU A 329 -12.63 16.53 -3.85
C GLU A 329 -12.88 18.04 -3.77
N ASP A 330 -13.36 18.66 -4.85
CA ASP A 330 -13.63 20.10 -4.88
C ASP A 330 -14.71 20.50 -3.88
N ARG A 331 -15.76 19.68 -3.73
CA ARG A 331 -16.85 19.92 -2.76
C ARG A 331 -16.39 19.81 -1.31
N ASN A 332 -15.35 19.01 -1.03
CA ASN A 332 -14.83 18.77 0.32
C ASN A 332 -13.69 19.73 0.71
N MET A 333 -13.42 20.77 -0.10
CA MET A 333 -12.34 21.73 0.14
C MET A 333 -12.87 23.15 0.36
N TRP A 334 -12.52 23.74 1.49
CA TRP A 334 -12.88 25.10 1.87
C TRP A 334 -11.68 26.05 1.77
N SER A 335 -11.95 27.33 1.59
CA SER A 335 -10.90 28.36 1.52
C SER A 335 -10.54 28.94 2.90
N ASP A 336 -11.42 28.78 3.88
CA ASP A 336 -11.25 29.27 5.25
C ASP A 336 -11.53 28.14 6.25
N SER A 337 -10.63 27.95 7.22
CA SER A 337 -10.81 26.95 8.28
C SER A 337 -12.03 27.26 9.16
N ASN A 338 -12.37 28.53 9.36
CA ASN A 338 -13.53 28.93 10.17
C ASN A 338 -14.86 28.48 9.54
N GLU A 339 -14.92 28.39 8.21
CA GLU A 339 -16.08 27.83 7.50
C GLU A 339 -16.23 26.33 7.79
N VAL A 340 -15.11 25.60 7.81
CA VAL A 340 -15.11 24.16 8.17
C VAL A 340 -15.54 23.97 9.62
N GLU A 341 -14.99 24.75 10.55
CA GLU A 341 -15.34 24.68 11.97
C GLU A 341 -16.84 24.99 12.19
N SER A 342 -17.36 26.03 11.53
CA SER A 342 -18.78 26.38 11.60
C SER A 342 -19.67 25.30 11.01
N PHE A 343 -19.24 24.68 9.90
CA PHE A 343 -19.97 23.60 9.27
C PHE A 343 -20.01 22.34 10.14
N VAL A 344 -18.89 21.93 10.74
CA VAL A 344 -18.79 20.70 11.55
C VAL A 344 -19.74 20.70 12.75
N VAL A 345 -19.99 21.88 13.33
CA VAL A 345 -20.85 22.01 14.51
C VAL A 345 -22.34 22.06 14.19
N GLU A 346 -22.75 22.16 12.91
CA GLU A 346 -24.18 22.19 12.59
C GLU A 346 -24.85 20.83 12.89
N PRO A 347 -26.11 20.83 13.36
CA PRO A 347 -26.83 19.60 13.66
C PRO A 347 -26.82 18.60 12.50
N GLY A 348 -26.44 17.35 12.79
CA GLY A 348 -26.44 16.25 11.82
C GLY A 348 -25.23 16.19 10.88
N VAL A 349 -24.30 17.15 10.92
CA VAL A 349 -23.09 17.12 10.06
C VAL A 349 -22.20 15.94 10.41
N ILE A 350 -21.89 15.73 11.68
CA ILE A 350 -21.10 14.57 12.13
C ILE A 350 -21.73 13.26 11.66
N GLN A 351 -23.06 13.13 11.70
CA GLN A 351 -23.73 11.93 11.20
C GLN A 351 -23.52 11.75 9.70
N ARG A 352 -23.60 12.83 8.90
CA ARG A 352 -23.28 12.77 7.46
C ARG A 352 -21.83 12.35 7.18
N TYR A 353 -20.88 12.70 8.05
CA TYR A 353 -19.51 12.22 7.98
C TYR A 353 -19.40 10.72 8.33
N ILE A 354 -20.12 10.26 9.36
CA ILE A 354 -20.20 8.84 9.75
C ILE A 354 -20.80 8.00 8.62
N ASP A 355 -21.86 8.49 7.99
CA ASP A 355 -22.57 7.82 6.88
C ASP A 355 -21.77 7.85 5.56
N GLY A 356 -20.58 8.45 5.53
CA GLY A 356 -19.72 8.51 4.36
C GLY A 356 -20.15 9.50 3.27
N LYS A 357 -21.05 10.45 3.59
CA LYS A 357 -21.42 11.54 2.68
C LYS A 357 -20.32 12.61 2.57
N TYR A 358 -19.51 12.75 3.61
CA TYR A 358 -18.33 13.62 3.67
C TYR A 358 -17.17 12.92 4.40
N GLY A 359 -15.94 13.40 4.20
CA GLY A 359 -14.75 13.00 4.99
C GLY A 359 -14.35 11.53 4.86
N THR A 360 -14.78 10.86 3.80
CA THR A 360 -14.09 9.70 3.27
C THR A 360 -12.80 10.17 2.61
N ASN A 361 -11.72 9.40 2.69
CA ASN A 361 -10.60 9.61 1.79
C ASN A 361 -11.08 9.30 0.36
N GLU A 362 -11.22 10.33 -0.47
CA GLU A 362 -11.85 10.25 -1.78
C GLU A 362 -11.09 9.27 -2.68
N LEU A 363 -9.75 9.33 -2.65
CA LEU A 363 -8.90 8.44 -3.44
C LEU A 363 -9.21 6.96 -3.14
N TYR A 364 -9.35 6.62 -1.85
CA TYR A 364 -9.66 5.24 -1.44
C TYR A 364 -11.11 4.85 -1.66
N LYS A 365 -12.05 5.78 -1.53
CA LYS A 365 -13.46 5.56 -1.85
C LYS A 365 -13.61 5.19 -3.33
N TYR A 366 -13.08 6.02 -4.23
CA TYR A 366 -13.22 5.80 -5.67
C TYR A 366 -12.41 4.61 -6.16
N ARG A 367 -11.28 4.29 -5.52
CA ARG A 367 -10.59 3.01 -5.70
C ARG A 367 -11.47 1.82 -5.30
N ALA A 368 -12.11 1.86 -4.13
CA ALA A 368 -13.00 0.79 -3.68
C ALA A 368 -14.19 0.60 -4.62
N THR A 369 -14.83 1.70 -5.03
CA THR A 369 -15.91 1.68 -6.03
C THR A 369 -15.42 1.08 -7.35
N ALA A 370 -14.25 1.48 -7.86
CA ALA A 370 -13.69 0.91 -9.08
C ALA A 370 -13.51 -0.61 -8.98
N ILE A 371 -12.90 -1.10 -7.89
CA ILE A 371 -12.56 -2.52 -7.72
C ILE A 371 -13.79 -3.37 -7.43
N PHE A 372 -14.71 -2.92 -6.57
CA PHE A 372 -15.83 -3.74 -6.12
C PHE A 372 -17.09 -3.60 -6.97
N GLU A 373 -17.26 -2.51 -7.73
CA GLU A 373 -18.47 -2.26 -8.53
C GLU A 373 -18.19 -2.24 -10.05
N HIS A 374 -16.95 -1.98 -10.47
CA HIS A 374 -16.58 -1.83 -11.88
C HIS A 374 -15.44 -2.77 -12.33
N LEU A 375 -15.22 -3.87 -11.62
CA LEU A 375 -14.09 -4.78 -11.87
C LEU A 375 -13.97 -5.23 -13.33
N ASP A 376 -15.10 -5.56 -13.95
CA ASP A 376 -15.14 -6.01 -15.36
C ASP A 376 -14.70 -4.90 -16.31
N VAL A 377 -15.21 -3.67 -16.11
CA VAL A 377 -14.82 -2.50 -16.91
C VAL A 377 -13.34 -2.18 -16.74
N LEU A 378 -12.80 -2.32 -15.52
CA LEU A 378 -11.37 -2.15 -15.26
C LEU A 378 -10.53 -3.16 -16.05
N HIS A 379 -10.92 -4.43 -16.00
CA HIS A 379 -10.23 -5.50 -16.70
C HIS A 379 -10.30 -5.31 -18.22
N GLU A 380 -11.49 -5.06 -18.79
CA GLU A 380 -11.62 -4.79 -20.23
C GLU A 380 -10.75 -3.61 -20.68
N THR A 381 -10.73 -2.52 -19.89
CA THR A 381 -9.90 -1.35 -20.20
C THR A 381 -8.40 -1.70 -20.15
N ALA A 382 -7.95 -2.34 -19.07
CA ALA A 382 -6.55 -2.74 -18.89
C ALA A 382 -6.08 -3.68 -20.01
N TYR A 383 -6.86 -4.71 -20.33
CA TYR A 383 -6.49 -5.70 -21.34
C TYR A 383 -6.59 -5.16 -22.77
N SER A 384 -7.53 -4.26 -23.06
CA SER A 384 -7.57 -3.55 -24.35
C SER A 384 -6.29 -2.74 -24.57
N VAL A 385 -5.89 -1.92 -23.58
CA VAL A 385 -4.66 -1.12 -23.67
C VAL A 385 -3.43 -2.02 -23.76
N ALA A 386 -3.38 -3.10 -23.00
CA ALA A 386 -2.28 -4.05 -23.06
C ALA A 386 -2.13 -4.72 -24.44
N ARG A 387 -3.25 -5.09 -25.09
CA ARG A 387 -3.23 -5.65 -26.46
C ARG A 387 -2.64 -4.66 -27.46
N GLU A 388 -3.05 -3.40 -27.39
CA GLU A 388 -2.53 -2.34 -28.27
C GLU A 388 -1.02 -2.13 -28.06
N LEU A 389 -0.57 -2.04 -26.80
CA LEU A 389 0.85 -1.87 -26.48
C LEU A 389 1.71 -3.06 -26.92
N LEU A 390 1.19 -4.28 -26.82
CA LEU A 390 1.88 -5.48 -27.26
C LEU A 390 1.92 -5.59 -28.80
N GLU A 391 0.83 -5.22 -29.48
CA GLU A 391 0.81 -5.14 -30.95
C GLU A 391 1.91 -4.18 -31.46
N ASP A 392 2.07 -3.03 -30.81
CA ASP A 392 3.10 -2.05 -31.17
C ASP A 392 4.53 -2.54 -30.85
N GLU A 393 4.73 -3.29 -29.75
CA GLU A 393 6.06 -3.68 -29.26
C GLU A 393 6.60 -4.96 -29.93
N ILE A 394 5.75 -5.98 -30.10
CA ILE A 394 6.14 -7.30 -30.59
C ILE A 394 5.35 -7.76 -31.83
N GLY A 395 4.39 -6.97 -32.31
CA GLY A 395 3.48 -7.34 -33.38
C GLY A 395 2.36 -8.30 -32.94
N GLY A 396 1.34 -8.44 -33.79
CA GLY A 396 0.23 -9.36 -33.56
C GLY A 396 0.65 -10.82 -33.65
N ASN A 397 0.62 -11.52 -32.51
CA ASN A 397 0.82 -12.96 -32.39
C ASN A 397 -0.46 -13.63 -31.86
N GLU A 398 -1.00 -14.61 -32.59
CA GLU A 398 -2.19 -15.37 -32.18
C GLU A 398 -2.03 -16.00 -30.79
N MET A 399 -0.84 -16.49 -30.45
CA MET A 399 -0.56 -17.11 -29.15
C MET A 399 -0.61 -16.09 -28.02
N THR A 400 -0.07 -14.88 -28.24
CA THR A 400 -0.16 -13.74 -27.31
C THR A 400 -1.61 -13.32 -27.11
N GLN A 401 -2.39 -13.20 -28.19
CA GLN A 401 -3.79 -12.80 -28.12
C GLN A 401 -4.65 -13.84 -27.40
N SER A 402 -4.37 -15.13 -27.61
CA SER A 402 -4.99 -16.25 -26.89
C SER A 402 -4.65 -16.21 -25.40
N TYR A 403 -3.37 -16.06 -25.05
CA TYR A 403 -2.94 -15.94 -23.66
C TYR A 403 -3.62 -14.76 -22.95
N LEU A 404 -3.68 -13.58 -23.57
CA LEU A 404 -4.35 -12.41 -22.97
C LEU A 404 -5.84 -12.62 -22.76
N ALA A 405 -6.51 -13.34 -23.66
CA ALA A 405 -7.93 -13.65 -23.51
C ALA A 405 -8.19 -14.58 -22.32
N GLU A 406 -7.39 -15.62 -22.17
CA GLU A 406 -7.52 -16.54 -21.03
C GLU A 406 -7.03 -15.92 -19.72
N LEU A 407 -5.97 -15.10 -19.75
CA LEU A 407 -5.46 -14.41 -18.56
C LEU A 407 -6.49 -13.41 -18.03
N LEU A 408 -7.23 -12.72 -18.91
CA LEU A 408 -8.35 -11.85 -18.53
C LEU A 408 -9.40 -12.61 -17.73
N GLU A 409 -9.87 -13.74 -18.26
CA GLU A 409 -10.85 -14.60 -17.59
C GLU A 409 -10.30 -15.14 -16.27
N PHE A 410 -9.07 -15.65 -16.27
CA PHE A 410 -8.41 -16.17 -15.08
C PHE A 410 -8.26 -15.10 -13.99
N SER A 411 -7.83 -13.89 -14.35
CA SER A 411 -7.69 -12.75 -13.44
C SER A 411 -9.02 -12.40 -12.78
N LEU A 412 -10.11 -12.33 -13.56
CA LEU A 412 -11.45 -12.06 -13.04
C LEU A 412 -11.90 -13.14 -12.05
N LEU A 413 -11.74 -14.42 -12.37
CA LEU A 413 -12.13 -15.53 -11.49
C LEU A 413 -11.36 -15.52 -10.16
N ARG A 414 -10.09 -15.09 -10.18
CA ARG A 414 -9.28 -14.97 -8.96
C ARG A 414 -9.68 -13.81 -8.06
N LYS A 415 -10.10 -12.68 -8.63
CA LYS A 415 -10.13 -11.38 -7.93
C LYS A 415 -11.55 -10.83 -7.70
N ARG A 416 -12.56 -11.35 -8.40
CA ARG A 416 -13.96 -10.98 -8.20
C ARG A 416 -14.46 -11.42 -6.82
N ASP A 417 -15.25 -10.59 -6.16
CA ASP A 417 -15.87 -10.93 -4.87
C ASP A 417 -14.87 -11.54 -3.88
N VAL A 418 -13.68 -10.93 -3.74
CA VAL A 418 -12.54 -11.46 -2.98
C VAL A 418 -12.87 -11.75 -1.50
N LEU A 419 -13.88 -11.08 -0.93
CA LEU A 419 -14.32 -11.31 0.45
C LEU A 419 -15.26 -12.53 0.57
N GLU A 420 -15.76 -13.07 -0.54
CA GLU A 420 -16.59 -14.28 -0.55
C GLU A 420 -15.69 -15.52 -0.63
N THR A 421 -15.41 -16.05 0.55
CA THR A 421 -14.42 -17.12 0.72
C THR A 421 -14.92 -18.49 0.30
N ASP A 422 -16.22 -18.76 0.39
CA ASP A 422 -16.82 -20.06 0.09
C ASP A 422 -17.02 -20.34 -1.40
N ARG A 423 -16.74 -19.35 -2.26
CA ARG A 423 -16.81 -19.53 -3.71
C ARG A 423 -15.66 -20.38 -4.23
N LEU A 424 -16.02 -21.32 -5.10
CA LEU A 424 -15.14 -22.21 -5.82
C LEU A 424 -15.52 -22.15 -7.29
N GLU A 425 -14.57 -21.79 -8.14
CA GLU A 425 -14.80 -21.65 -9.58
C GLU A 425 -13.90 -22.63 -10.33
N LYS A 426 -14.48 -23.33 -11.31
CA LYS A 426 -13.76 -24.29 -12.15
C LYS A 426 -13.79 -23.86 -13.60
N ARG A 427 -12.66 -23.97 -14.28
CA ARG A 427 -12.54 -23.59 -15.70
C ARG A 427 -11.42 -24.37 -16.38
N THR A 428 -11.58 -24.61 -17.67
CA THR A 428 -10.50 -25.17 -18.51
C THR A 428 -9.72 -24.03 -19.14
N PHE A 429 -8.39 -24.08 -19.00
CA PHE A 429 -7.45 -23.14 -19.61
C PHE A 429 -6.42 -23.88 -20.44
N HIS A 430 -5.91 -23.25 -21.49
CA HIS A 430 -4.85 -23.77 -22.35
C HIS A 430 -3.47 -23.21 -21.99
N PHE A 431 -3.35 -22.54 -20.85
CA PHE A 431 -2.10 -22.16 -20.22
C PHE A 431 -2.12 -22.58 -18.76
N ASP A 432 -1.01 -23.08 -18.24
CA ASP A 432 -0.87 -23.59 -16.87
C ASP A 432 -0.83 -22.45 -15.83
N PHE A 433 -1.97 -21.78 -15.61
CA PHE A 433 -2.06 -20.65 -14.69
C PHE A 433 -1.80 -21.01 -13.23
N ALA A 434 -2.04 -22.25 -12.81
CA ALA A 434 -1.63 -22.72 -11.48
C ALA A 434 -0.11 -22.63 -11.32
N ALA A 435 0.65 -23.16 -12.28
CA ALA A 435 2.11 -23.04 -12.27
C ALA A 435 2.58 -21.58 -12.40
N LEU A 436 1.85 -20.72 -13.12
CA LEU A 436 2.15 -19.29 -13.17
C LEU A 436 1.92 -18.59 -11.82
N VAL A 437 0.86 -18.94 -11.08
CA VAL A 437 0.64 -18.41 -9.73
C VAL A 437 1.79 -18.82 -8.80
N ASP A 438 2.18 -20.10 -8.82
CA ASP A 438 3.29 -20.61 -8.00
C ASP A 438 4.63 -19.95 -8.36
N GLY A 439 4.89 -19.76 -9.65
CA GLY A 439 6.04 -19.04 -10.19
C GLY A 439 5.91 -17.52 -10.14
N LYS A 440 4.86 -16.99 -9.50
CA LYS A 440 4.57 -15.55 -9.39
C LYS A 440 4.58 -14.84 -10.75
N PHE A 441 4.19 -15.50 -11.84
CA PHE A 441 4.20 -14.95 -13.20
C PHE A 441 5.57 -14.40 -13.65
N LEU A 442 6.67 -14.88 -13.07
CA LEU A 442 8.03 -14.46 -13.44
C LEU A 442 8.64 -15.29 -14.58
N GLN A 443 8.07 -16.47 -14.84
CA GLN A 443 8.47 -17.36 -15.93
C GLN A 443 7.76 -17.01 -17.25
N ASP A 444 8.31 -17.46 -18.37
CA ASP A 444 7.68 -17.32 -19.69
C ASP A 444 6.33 -18.06 -19.72
N PRO A 445 5.19 -17.34 -19.82
CA PRO A 445 3.89 -17.98 -19.80
C PRO A 445 3.59 -18.79 -21.05
N LEU A 446 4.21 -18.48 -22.19
CA LEU A 446 3.97 -19.21 -23.44
C LEU A 446 4.63 -20.60 -23.40
N SER A 447 5.70 -20.77 -22.62
CA SER A 447 6.31 -22.08 -22.34
C SER A 447 5.39 -23.03 -21.55
N LEU A 448 4.33 -22.48 -20.94
CA LEU A 448 3.33 -23.20 -20.17
C LEU A 448 2.02 -23.41 -20.91
N ALA A 449 2.03 -23.29 -22.25
CA ALA A 449 0.91 -23.68 -23.06
C ALA A 449 0.59 -25.18 -22.90
N ARG A 450 -0.70 -25.48 -22.93
CA ARG A 450 -1.33 -26.79 -22.77
C ARG A 450 -2.46 -26.89 -23.78
N PRO A 451 -2.14 -27.16 -25.07
CA PRO A 451 -3.14 -27.17 -26.13
C PRO A 451 -4.31 -28.13 -25.89
N GLU A 452 -4.10 -29.17 -25.09
CA GLU A 452 -5.11 -30.13 -24.64
C GLU A 452 -6.13 -29.57 -23.64
N GLY A 453 -5.82 -28.43 -23.01
CA GLY A 453 -6.60 -27.84 -21.93
C GLY A 453 -6.35 -28.53 -20.58
N ILE A 454 -6.24 -27.72 -19.52
CA ILE A 454 -6.14 -28.17 -18.13
C ILE A 454 -7.32 -27.60 -17.36
N GLU A 455 -8.06 -28.47 -16.67
CA GLU A 455 -9.09 -28.04 -15.74
C GLU A 455 -8.44 -27.51 -14.45
N MET A 456 -8.81 -26.30 -14.06
CA MET A 456 -8.28 -25.61 -12.89
C MET A 456 -9.40 -25.16 -11.98
N GLU A 457 -9.06 -25.05 -10.70
CA GLU A 457 -9.93 -24.59 -9.64
C GLU A 457 -9.33 -23.34 -8.98
N MET A 458 -10.13 -22.28 -8.88
CA MET A 458 -9.80 -21.07 -8.14
C MET A 458 -10.57 -21.07 -6.82
N PHE A 459 -9.84 -20.93 -5.70
CA PHE A 459 -10.39 -21.09 -4.35
C PHE A 459 -9.61 -20.25 -3.32
N HIS A 460 -10.22 -19.96 -2.17
CA HIS A 460 -9.49 -19.44 -1.01
C HIS A 460 -9.04 -20.60 -0.12
N ASN A 461 -7.74 -20.67 0.16
CA ASN A 461 -7.18 -21.62 1.13
C ASN A 461 -7.42 -21.16 2.59
N ASP A 462 -7.15 -22.04 3.56
CA ASP A 462 -7.44 -21.76 4.98
C ASP A 462 -6.73 -20.51 5.53
N HIS A 463 -5.50 -20.24 5.09
CA HIS A 463 -4.77 -19.04 5.50
C HIS A 463 -5.46 -17.78 4.98
N GLN A 464 -5.89 -17.79 3.71
CA GLN A 464 -6.63 -16.67 3.10
C GLN A 464 -7.98 -16.46 3.80
N ARG A 465 -8.68 -17.55 4.12
CA ARG A 465 -9.97 -17.48 4.83
C ARG A 465 -9.82 -16.82 6.20
N ASP A 466 -8.80 -17.19 6.97
CA ASP A 466 -8.57 -16.59 8.28
C ASP A 466 -8.12 -15.12 8.17
N LEU A 467 -7.26 -14.78 7.20
CA LEU A 467 -6.84 -13.40 6.97
C LEU A 467 -8.02 -12.50 6.53
N ILE A 468 -8.84 -12.97 5.58
CA ILE A 468 -10.07 -12.28 5.14
C ILE A 468 -11.04 -12.14 6.31
N SER A 469 -11.25 -13.20 7.09
CA SER A 469 -12.13 -13.16 8.26
C SER A 469 -11.65 -12.13 9.28
N GLY A 470 -10.35 -12.05 9.56
CA GLY A 470 -9.79 -11.05 10.47
C GLY A 470 -10.09 -9.62 10.00
N TYR A 471 -9.82 -9.34 8.73
CA TYR A 471 -10.05 -8.01 8.16
C TYR A 471 -11.55 -7.65 8.05
N VAL A 472 -12.42 -8.59 7.72
CA VAL A 472 -13.87 -8.39 7.69
C VAL A 472 -14.42 -8.16 9.10
N THR A 473 -13.94 -8.90 10.10
CA THR A 473 -14.31 -8.67 11.51
C THR A 473 -13.89 -7.27 11.96
N GLN A 474 -12.67 -6.84 11.60
CA GLN A 474 -12.13 -5.56 12.05
C GLN A 474 -12.77 -4.34 11.37
N TYR A 475 -13.05 -4.44 10.06
CA TYR A 475 -13.46 -3.27 9.27
C TYR A 475 -14.90 -3.34 8.75
N GLY A 476 -15.53 -4.51 8.78
CA GLY A 476 -16.84 -4.75 8.16
C GLY A 476 -16.76 -5.05 6.66
N SER A 477 -17.91 -5.41 6.10
CA SER A 477 -18.06 -5.79 4.68
C SER A 477 -18.85 -4.77 3.85
N ASP A 478 -19.27 -3.65 4.45
CA ASP A 478 -19.85 -2.53 3.72
C ASP A 478 -18.79 -1.82 2.85
N MET A 479 -19.18 -0.81 2.06
CA MET A 479 -18.24 -0.14 1.15
C MET A 479 -17.13 0.62 1.90
N ILE A 480 -17.41 1.14 3.09
CA ILE A 480 -16.42 1.84 3.91
C ILE A 480 -15.40 0.82 4.44
N GLY A 481 -15.85 -0.31 4.95
CA GLY A 481 -15.05 -1.44 5.40
C GLY A 481 -14.21 -2.03 4.28
N LYS A 482 -14.81 -2.32 3.12
CA LYS A 482 -14.12 -2.74 1.90
C LYS A 482 -12.99 -1.78 1.51
N GLY A 483 -13.26 -0.46 1.51
CA GLY A 483 -12.23 0.56 1.27
C GLY A 483 -11.10 0.53 2.31
N ARG A 484 -11.39 0.23 3.58
CA ARG A 484 -10.34 0.05 4.61
C ARG A 484 -9.51 -1.20 4.37
N ILE A 485 -10.13 -2.31 3.97
CA ILE A 485 -9.42 -3.55 3.66
C ILE A 485 -8.41 -3.32 2.53
N LEU A 486 -8.81 -2.66 1.43
CA LEU A 486 -7.90 -2.34 0.31
C LEU A 486 -6.69 -1.48 0.72
N VAL A 487 -6.84 -0.64 1.75
CA VAL A 487 -5.77 0.26 2.23
C VAL A 487 -4.82 -0.43 3.19
N ARG A 488 -5.31 -1.44 3.92
CA ARG A 488 -4.60 -2.08 5.04
C ARG A 488 -4.05 -3.46 4.70
N ALA A 489 -4.81 -4.26 3.98
CA ALA A 489 -4.40 -5.60 3.61
C ALA A 489 -3.48 -5.54 2.38
N ASN A 490 -2.47 -6.39 2.35
CA ASN A 490 -1.83 -6.74 1.09
C ASN A 490 -2.80 -7.64 0.31
N MET A 491 -3.53 -7.05 -0.64
CA MET A 491 -4.59 -7.73 -1.40
C MET A 491 -4.13 -8.94 -2.20
N ASP A 492 -2.84 -9.01 -2.59
CA ASP A 492 -2.29 -10.19 -3.27
C ASP A 492 -2.44 -11.47 -2.43
N ARG A 493 -2.37 -11.32 -1.10
CA ARG A 493 -2.58 -12.42 -0.13
C ARG A 493 -4.04 -12.84 -0.03
N LEU A 494 -4.98 -11.96 -0.42
CA LEU A 494 -6.42 -12.23 -0.34
C LEU A 494 -6.97 -12.82 -1.64
N TYR A 495 -6.37 -12.58 -2.81
CA TYR A 495 -6.87 -13.13 -4.08
C TYR A 495 -6.82 -14.65 -4.11
N ARG A 496 -7.86 -15.30 -4.65
CA ARG A 496 -7.96 -16.77 -4.69
C ARG A 496 -6.68 -17.42 -5.21
N SER A 497 -6.27 -18.50 -4.56
CA SER A 497 -5.28 -19.43 -5.10
C SER A 497 -5.84 -20.18 -6.31
N ALA A 498 -4.97 -20.84 -7.07
CA ALA A 498 -5.36 -21.70 -8.19
C ALA A 498 -4.64 -23.05 -8.10
N ARG A 499 -5.31 -24.14 -8.47
CA ARG A 499 -4.73 -25.49 -8.55
C ARG A 499 -5.29 -26.26 -9.74
N ARG A 500 -4.55 -27.26 -10.21
CA ARG A 500 -5.04 -28.21 -11.24
C ARG A 500 -5.99 -29.21 -10.60
N ILE A 501 -7.05 -29.59 -11.31
CA ILE A 501 -7.99 -30.62 -10.84
C ILE A 501 -7.42 -32.00 -11.17
N GLY A 502 -7.39 -32.88 -10.18
CA GLY A 502 -6.79 -34.23 -10.29
C GLY A 502 -5.41 -34.38 -9.64
N ASP A 503 -4.80 -33.28 -9.18
CA ASP A 503 -3.57 -33.27 -8.35
C ASP A 503 -3.89 -33.49 -6.84
N ASP A 504 -5.12 -33.91 -6.46
CA ASP A 504 -5.57 -33.98 -5.06
C ASP A 504 -4.80 -35.03 -4.22
N GLU A 505 -4.13 -34.58 -3.14
CA GLU A 505 -4.49 -34.86 -1.73
C GLU A 505 -3.35 -34.57 -0.71
N ASP A 506 -2.12 -34.21 -1.12
CA ASP A 506 -0.97 -34.13 -0.19
C ASP A 506 -0.56 -32.73 0.30
N MET A 507 -1.16 -31.64 -0.19
CA MET A 507 -0.85 -30.27 0.30
C MET A 507 -1.81 -29.82 1.40
N ARG A 508 -1.84 -30.55 2.52
CA ARG A 508 -2.28 -29.97 3.80
C ARG A 508 -1.13 -29.15 4.39
N ALA A 509 -1.37 -27.84 4.49
CA ALA A 509 -0.66 -26.89 5.35
C ALA A 509 0.88 -26.91 5.25
N MET A 510 1.44 -26.12 4.34
CA MET A 510 2.73 -25.48 4.60
C MET A 510 2.59 -23.96 4.49
N PRO A 511 3.02 -23.20 5.50
CA PRO A 511 3.14 -21.75 5.36
C PRO A 511 4.22 -21.43 4.32
N PRO A 512 4.12 -20.31 3.59
CA PRO A 512 5.18 -19.89 2.69
C PRO A 512 6.42 -19.52 3.52
N GLY A 513 7.45 -20.36 3.47
CA GLY A 513 8.74 -20.10 4.10
C GLY A 513 9.26 -21.28 4.94
N ASN A 514 9.77 -22.31 4.25
CA ASN A 514 10.74 -23.25 4.80
C ASN A 514 11.42 -23.96 3.63
N ASP A 515 12.34 -23.29 2.96
CA ASP A 515 13.24 -23.92 1.98
C ASP A 515 14.54 -24.31 2.72
N ASP A 516 14.43 -25.20 3.72
CA ASP A 516 15.58 -25.91 4.28
C ASP A 516 15.86 -27.14 3.40
N ARG A 517 16.52 -26.91 2.26
CA ARG A 517 17.15 -28.02 1.52
C ARG A 517 18.48 -28.34 2.19
N PRO A 518 18.79 -29.63 2.49
CA PRO A 518 20.09 -29.99 3.02
C PRO A 518 21.17 -29.68 1.99
N GLY A 519 22.13 -28.85 2.39
CA GLY A 519 23.20 -28.34 1.56
C GLY A 519 23.97 -29.44 0.82
N ASN A 520 23.94 -29.36 -0.50
CA ASN A 520 24.87 -30.10 -1.35
C ASN A 520 26.13 -29.25 -1.53
N GLY A 521 27.28 -29.85 -1.23
CA GLY A 521 28.52 -29.15 -0.96
C GLY A 521 29.18 -28.48 -2.16
N GLY A 522 30.01 -27.49 -1.84
CA GLY A 522 31.22 -27.14 -2.61
C GLY A 522 31.25 -25.74 -3.18
N LEU A 523 31.92 -24.82 -2.47
CA LEU A 523 33.22 -24.24 -2.90
C LEU A 523 33.66 -23.18 -1.88
N LYS A 524 34.74 -23.50 -1.15
CA LYS A 524 35.45 -22.58 -0.28
C LYS A 524 36.21 -21.56 -1.14
N PHE A 525 35.86 -20.28 -1.04
CA PHE A 525 36.79 -19.21 -1.43
C PHE A 525 37.62 -18.81 -0.20
N ASN A 526 38.92 -19.06 -0.32
CA ASN A 526 39.93 -18.80 0.66
C ASN A 526 40.28 -17.31 0.63
N VAL A 527 40.24 -16.65 1.79
CA VAL A 527 40.72 -15.28 1.99
C VAL A 527 42.23 -15.35 2.14
N GLY A 528 42.96 -14.61 1.30
CA GLY A 528 44.41 -14.50 1.37
C GLY A 528 44.85 -13.05 1.16
N ASN A 529 45.21 -12.42 2.28
CA ASN A 529 45.94 -11.17 2.50
C ASN A 529 45.35 -9.84 2.01
#